data_AF-A0A2V9JWM7-F1
#
_entry.id   AF-A0A2V9JWM7-F1
#
_cell.length_a   1.000
_cell.length_b   1.000
_cell.length_c   1.000
_cell.angle_alpha   90.00
_cell.angle_beta   90.00
_cell.angle_gamma   90.00
#
_symmetry.space_group_name_H-M   'P 1'
#
loop_
_entity.id
_entity.type
_entity.pdbx_description
1 polymer ?
#
loop_
_entity_poly.entity_id
_entity_poly.type
_entity_poly.pdbx_seq_one_letter_code
_entity_poly.pdbx_strand_id
1 'polypeptide(L)'
;MSTAPFQETPNTNAGLVQIGTKEDLIRQRLEEERSRLESEAGIERKSTNHFHRPIENPFTKSQREKTTLLFGGLTWKHEKLIHGALEGLGYKCEALPIPNKKAFQLGKEYGNNGQCNPTYFTVGNLVEYLQNLEAKGLTKQEIMDRYVFFTAGACGPCRFGMYEAEYRLALRNSGFESFRVLLFQQSGGLNQAEAEAGLALNLDFFLNILNAMNIGDIINDVAYQIRPFEITPGQTDQVLDECMDLLHEVMRRKRPWSLEGKWGSWLNKTKFAGT
;
A
#
# COMPACT_ATOMS: atom_id res chain seq x y z
N MET A 1 30.31 -21.12 35.12
CA MET A 1 30.40 -22.14 34.05
C MET A 1 30.49 -23.49 34.73
N SER A 2 29.39 -24.25 34.73
CA SER A 2 29.38 -25.63 35.21
C SER A 2 29.20 -26.52 33.98
N THR A 3 30.24 -27.27 33.63
CA THR A 3 30.26 -28.22 32.52
C THR A 3 29.98 -29.62 33.07
N ALA A 4 28.71 -29.93 33.34
CA ALA A 4 28.30 -31.31 33.51
C ALA A 4 27.95 -31.89 32.12
N PRO A 5 28.51 -33.04 31.72
CA PRO A 5 28.20 -33.63 30.43
C PRO A 5 26.75 -34.13 30.38
N PHE A 6 26.08 -33.81 29.28
CA PHE A 6 24.75 -34.29 28.94
C PHE A 6 24.79 -35.81 28.72
N GLN A 7 24.12 -36.58 29.58
CA GLN A 7 23.96 -38.02 29.40
C GLN A 7 22.87 -38.30 28.36
N GLU A 8 23.27 -38.76 27.18
CA GLU A 8 22.38 -39.40 26.21
C GLU A 8 22.18 -40.86 26.59
N THR A 9 21.01 -41.20 27.13
CA THR A 9 20.22 -42.42 26.83
C THR A 9 19.03 -42.53 27.80
N PRO A 10 17.78 -42.63 27.31
CA PRO A 10 16.67 -43.00 28.17
C PRO A 10 16.69 -44.52 28.41
N ASN A 11 16.61 -44.90 29.69
CA ASN A 11 16.43 -46.27 30.14
C ASN A 11 15.04 -46.77 29.69
N THR A 12 14.99 -47.67 28.70
CA THR A 12 13.73 -48.24 28.20
C THR A 12 13.29 -49.39 29.09
N ASN A 13 12.48 -49.09 30.12
CA ASN A 13 11.74 -50.15 30.81
C ASN A 13 10.35 -49.67 31.26
N ALA A 14 9.35 -50.43 30.78
CA ALA A 14 8.00 -50.64 31.31
C ALA A 14 7.11 -49.40 31.57
N GLY A 15 6.28 -49.10 30.59
CA GLY A 15 5.11 -48.23 30.69
C GLY A 15 4.78 -47.68 29.31
N LEU A 16 3.58 -47.91 28.80
CA LEU A 16 3.11 -47.31 27.54
C LEU A 16 2.94 -45.79 27.74
N VAL A 17 4.06 -45.08 27.78
CA VAL A 17 4.11 -43.63 27.66
C VAL A 17 3.93 -43.34 26.18
N GLN A 18 2.84 -42.65 25.83
CA GLN A 18 2.69 -42.05 24.51
C GLN A 18 3.88 -41.13 24.29
N ILE A 19 4.89 -41.61 23.55
CA ILE A 19 6.07 -40.82 23.19
C ILE A 19 5.55 -39.80 22.18
N GLY A 20 5.24 -38.58 22.66
CA GLY A 20 5.10 -37.42 21.80
C GLY A 20 6.30 -37.34 20.85
N THR A 21 6.14 -36.72 19.68
CA THR A 21 7.23 -36.73 18.71
C THR A 21 8.50 -36.14 19.33
N LYS A 22 9.68 -36.43 18.78
CA LYS A 22 10.93 -35.83 19.28
C LYS A 22 10.82 -34.29 19.35
N GLU A 23 10.05 -33.66 18.46
CA GLU A 23 9.75 -32.23 18.52
C GLU A 23 8.93 -31.83 19.75
N ASP A 24 7.94 -32.62 20.17
CA ASP A 24 7.12 -32.32 21.35
C ASP A 24 7.97 -32.37 22.63
N LEU A 25 8.86 -33.38 22.74
CA LEU A 25 9.79 -33.48 23.86
C LEU A 25 10.77 -32.31 23.91
N ILE A 26 11.27 -31.87 22.75
CA ILE A 26 12.15 -30.69 22.64
C ILE A 26 11.39 -29.42 23.05
N ARG A 27 10.15 -29.23 22.57
CA ARG A 27 9.31 -28.08 22.96
C ARG A 27 9.06 -28.05 24.46
N GLN A 28 8.75 -29.20 25.06
CA GLN A 28 8.52 -29.30 26.49
C GLN A 28 9.77 -28.90 27.28
N ARG A 29 10.95 -29.45 26.94
CA ARG A 29 12.22 -29.09 27.62
C ARG A 29 12.59 -27.62 27.45
N LEU A 30 12.36 -27.05 26.26
CA LEU A 30 12.59 -25.63 26.02
C LEU A 30 11.66 -24.74 26.85
N GLU A 31 10.42 -25.17 27.03
CA GLU A 31 9.42 -24.43 27.82
C GLU A 31 9.70 -24.53 29.33
N GLU A 32 10.10 -25.70 29.82
CA GLU A 32 10.56 -25.92 31.20
C GLU A 32 11.80 -25.07 31.50
N GLU A 33 12.81 -25.07 30.61
CA GLU A 33 14.02 -24.28 30.83
C GLU A 33 13.78 -22.78 30.69
N ARG A 34 12.93 -22.35 29.76
CA ARG A 34 12.48 -20.97 29.67
C ARG A 34 11.79 -20.54 30.98
N SER A 35 10.90 -21.37 31.53
CA SER A 35 10.20 -21.08 32.79
C SER A 35 11.15 -20.96 33.97
N ARG A 36 12.18 -21.82 34.05
CA ARG A 36 13.24 -21.72 35.08
C ARG A 36 14.00 -20.39 34.97
N LEU A 37 14.46 -20.04 33.76
CA LEU A 37 15.20 -18.80 33.53
C LEU A 37 14.35 -17.55 33.78
N GLU A 38 13.07 -17.55 33.39
CA GLU A 38 12.12 -16.48 33.68
C GLU A 38 11.93 -16.29 35.20
N SER A 39 11.81 -17.39 35.96
CA SER A 39 11.70 -17.34 37.43
C SER A 39 12.99 -16.85 38.10
N GLU A 40 14.16 -17.30 37.66
CA GLU A 40 15.46 -16.84 38.18
C GLU A 40 15.69 -15.35 37.91
N ALA A 41 15.23 -14.86 36.76
CA ALA A 41 15.31 -13.45 36.38
C ALA A 41 14.21 -12.56 37.02
N GLY A 42 13.26 -13.14 37.76
CA GLY A 42 12.12 -12.43 38.35
C GLY A 42 11.14 -11.88 37.30
N ILE A 43 11.06 -12.49 36.13
CA ILE A 43 10.18 -12.09 35.03
C ILE A 43 8.81 -12.76 35.24
N GLU A 44 7.82 -11.97 35.66
CA GLU A 44 6.43 -12.45 35.69
C GLU A 44 5.86 -12.58 34.28
N ARG A 45 5.38 -13.78 33.94
CA ARG A 45 4.67 -14.04 32.69
C ARG A 45 3.29 -13.39 32.72
N LYS A 46 3.22 -12.15 32.24
CA LYS A 46 1.94 -11.48 31.99
C LYS A 46 1.45 -11.89 30.61
N SER A 47 0.17 -12.27 30.50
CA SER A 47 -0.50 -12.35 29.22
C SER A 47 -0.44 -10.96 28.57
N THR A 48 0.49 -10.80 27.64
CA THR A 48 0.57 -9.58 26.83
C THR A 48 -0.37 -9.75 25.65
N ASN A 49 -1.42 -8.93 25.60
CA ASN A 49 -2.17 -8.75 24.38
C ASN A 49 -1.26 -8.02 23.38
N HIS A 50 -0.61 -8.79 22.51
CA HIS A 50 0.16 -8.22 21.42
C HIS A 50 -0.78 -7.41 20.53
N PHE A 51 -0.28 -6.29 20.00
CA PHE A 51 -1.03 -5.53 19.03
C PHE A 51 -1.29 -6.41 17.81
N HIS A 52 -2.57 -6.69 17.55
CA HIS A 52 -3.02 -7.27 16.30
C HIS A 52 -3.58 -6.15 15.45
N ARG A 53 -3.15 -6.14 14.20
CA ARG A 53 -3.69 -5.22 13.20
C ARG A 53 -5.21 -5.44 13.09
N PRO A 54 -6.03 -4.38 13.17
CA PRO A 54 -7.46 -4.48 12.93
C PRO A 54 -7.76 -5.05 11.54
N ILE A 55 -8.86 -5.79 11.43
CA ILE A 55 -9.36 -6.25 10.14
C ILE A 55 -9.92 -5.05 9.39
N GLU A 56 -9.41 -4.81 8.19
CA GLU A 56 -9.82 -3.69 7.35
C GLU A 56 -11.08 -4.01 6.56
N ASN A 57 -11.91 -3.00 6.30
CA ASN A 57 -13.07 -3.15 5.43
C ASN A 57 -12.61 -3.36 3.97
N PRO A 58 -13.04 -4.44 3.30
CA PRO A 58 -12.63 -4.68 1.93
C PRO A 58 -13.28 -3.67 0.98
N PHE A 59 -12.55 -3.30 -0.07
CA PHE A 59 -13.15 -2.72 -1.27
C PHE A 59 -13.47 -3.86 -2.23
N THR A 60 -14.75 -4.08 -2.52
CA THR A 60 -15.19 -5.22 -3.33
C THR A 60 -15.60 -4.81 -4.75
N LYS A 61 -15.63 -5.79 -5.66
CA LYS A 61 -16.00 -5.58 -7.07
C LYS A 61 -17.36 -4.92 -7.26
N SER A 62 -18.35 -5.30 -6.45
CA SER A 62 -19.70 -4.71 -6.48
C SER A 62 -19.76 -3.24 -6.08
N GLN A 63 -18.72 -2.73 -5.40
CA GLN A 63 -18.62 -1.33 -5.01
C GLN A 63 -17.97 -0.45 -6.08
N ARG A 64 -17.31 -1.02 -7.10
CA ARG A 64 -16.48 -0.28 -8.07
C ARG A 64 -17.22 0.88 -8.75
N GLU A 65 -18.47 0.68 -9.15
CA GLU A 65 -19.25 1.69 -9.87
C GLU A 65 -19.62 2.91 -9.02
N LYS A 66 -19.65 2.79 -7.69
CA LYS A 66 -20.05 3.86 -6.76
C LYS A 66 -18.91 4.41 -5.91
N THR A 67 -17.72 3.82 -6.02
CA THR A 67 -16.56 4.17 -5.23
C THR A 67 -15.52 4.90 -6.07
N THR A 68 -15.08 6.07 -5.61
CA THR A 68 -13.98 6.84 -6.19
C THR A 68 -12.66 6.46 -5.52
N LEU A 69 -11.67 6.06 -6.33
CA LEU A 69 -10.29 5.85 -5.91
C LEU A 69 -9.56 7.19 -5.83
N LEU A 70 -9.21 7.59 -4.62
CA LEU A 70 -8.31 8.71 -4.37
C LEU A 70 -6.87 8.22 -4.41
N PHE A 71 -5.98 8.96 -5.04
CA PHE A 71 -4.54 8.69 -5.02
C PHE A 71 -3.76 10.01 -5.04
N GLY A 72 -2.50 9.99 -4.61
CA GLY A 72 -1.66 11.17 -4.69
C GLY A 72 -0.34 11.05 -3.96
N GLY A 73 0.46 12.11 -4.04
CA GLY A 73 1.81 12.17 -3.46
C GLY A 73 2.93 12.02 -4.50
N LEU A 74 2.59 12.06 -5.79
CA LEU A 74 3.55 12.14 -6.89
C LEU A 74 3.51 13.56 -7.48
N THR A 75 4.28 13.81 -8.54
CA THR A 75 4.15 15.09 -9.25
C THR A 75 2.88 15.10 -10.09
N TRP A 76 2.30 16.28 -10.32
CA TRP A 76 1.03 16.42 -11.05
C TRP A 76 1.03 15.73 -12.44
N LYS A 77 2.20 15.66 -13.09
CA LYS A 77 2.39 14.96 -14.37
C LYS A 77 2.10 13.47 -14.25
N HIS A 78 2.71 12.82 -13.25
CA HIS A 78 2.52 11.41 -12.97
C HIS A 78 1.07 11.13 -12.60
N GLU A 79 0.51 11.96 -11.72
CA GLU A 79 -0.86 11.79 -11.24
C GLU A 79 -1.88 11.94 -12.37
N LYS A 80 -1.66 12.88 -13.31
CA LYS A 80 -2.49 13.03 -14.50
C LYS A 80 -2.43 11.81 -15.42
N LEU A 81 -1.26 11.22 -15.65
CA LEU A 81 -1.16 10.00 -16.47
C LEU A 81 -1.74 8.78 -15.77
N ILE A 82 -1.55 8.65 -14.45
CA ILE A 82 -2.17 7.61 -13.63
C ILE A 82 -3.69 7.76 -13.65
N HIS A 83 -4.21 8.98 -13.62
CA HIS A 83 -5.64 9.22 -13.76
C HIS A 83 -6.19 8.65 -15.07
N GLY A 84 -5.58 9.02 -16.21
CA GLY A 84 -5.97 8.48 -17.51
C GLY A 84 -5.88 6.95 -17.54
N ALA A 85 -4.80 6.39 -17.00
CA ALA A 85 -4.62 4.93 -16.90
C ALA A 85 -5.73 4.23 -16.09
N LEU A 86 -6.10 4.77 -14.93
CA LEU A 86 -7.14 4.19 -14.07
C LEU A 86 -8.53 4.34 -14.69
N GLU A 87 -8.83 5.48 -15.31
CA GLU A 87 -10.08 5.67 -16.06
C GLU A 87 -10.20 4.69 -17.24
N GLY A 88 -9.11 4.48 -17.97
CA GLY A 88 -9.07 3.52 -19.09
C GLY A 88 -9.32 2.07 -18.65
N LEU A 89 -9.03 1.75 -17.39
CA LEU A 89 -9.35 0.46 -16.76
C LEU A 89 -10.77 0.41 -16.15
N GLY A 90 -11.54 1.49 -16.27
CA GLY A 90 -12.94 1.59 -15.81
C GLY A 90 -13.09 1.91 -14.32
N TYR A 91 -12.07 2.48 -13.67
CA TYR A 91 -12.20 2.97 -12.31
C TYR A 91 -12.69 4.42 -12.30
N LYS A 92 -13.57 4.75 -11.34
CA LYS A 92 -13.77 6.14 -10.92
C LYS A 92 -12.59 6.51 -10.04
N CYS A 93 -11.83 7.53 -10.40
CA CYS A 93 -10.66 7.94 -9.65
C CYS A 93 -10.46 9.44 -9.69
N GLU A 94 -9.78 9.97 -8.68
CA GLU A 94 -9.42 11.38 -8.58
C GLU A 94 -8.05 11.49 -7.93
N ALA A 95 -7.20 12.36 -8.48
CA ALA A 95 -5.94 12.72 -7.82
C ALA A 95 -6.24 13.70 -6.68
N LEU A 96 -5.54 13.55 -5.55
CA LEU A 96 -5.57 14.56 -4.50
C LEU A 96 -4.95 15.86 -5.04
N PRO A 97 -5.46 17.04 -4.63
CA PRO A 97 -4.91 18.32 -5.08
C PRO A 97 -3.47 18.50 -4.57
N ILE A 98 -2.76 19.49 -5.11
CA ILE A 98 -1.42 19.82 -4.62
C ILE A 98 -1.51 20.22 -3.14
N PRO A 99 -0.75 19.57 -2.24
CA PRO A 99 -0.87 19.84 -0.81
C PRO A 99 -0.37 21.24 -0.49
N ASN A 100 -1.10 21.93 0.39
CA ASN A 100 -0.82 23.30 0.80
C ASN A 100 -0.33 23.35 2.27
N LYS A 101 -0.19 24.54 2.84
CA LYS A 101 0.21 24.71 4.25
C LYS A 101 -0.81 24.12 5.24
N LYS A 102 -2.11 24.16 4.93
CA LYS A 102 -3.16 23.57 5.76
C LYS A 102 -3.03 22.05 5.78
N ALA A 103 -2.86 21.40 4.62
CA ALA A 103 -2.55 19.97 4.55
C ALA A 103 -1.38 19.61 5.48
N PHE A 104 -0.26 20.34 5.41
CA PHE A 104 0.87 20.11 6.32
C PHE A 104 0.49 20.20 7.81
N GLN A 105 -0.28 21.22 8.21
CA GLN A 105 -0.69 21.36 9.62
C GLN A 105 -1.62 20.23 10.05
N LEU A 106 -2.59 19.86 9.22
CA LEU A 106 -3.49 18.74 9.49
C LEU A 106 -2.74 17.42 9.61
N GLY A 107 -1.72 17.22 8.78
CA GLY A 107 -0.86 16.04 8.84
C GLY A 107 -0.10 15.94 10.17
N LYS A 108 0.33 17.08 10.73
CA LYS A 108 0.95 17.13 12.07
C LYS A 108 -0.06 17.00 13.20
N GLU A 109 -1.26 17.56 13.02
CA GLU A 109 -2.33 17.54 14.02
C GLU A 109 -2.88 16.13 14.22
N TYR A 110 -3.19 15.42 13.13
CA TYR A 110 -3.81 14.11 13.19
C TYR A 110 -2.82 12.94 13.07
N GLY A 111 -1.65 13.16 12.48
CA GLY A 111 -0.61 12.14 12.33
C GLY A 111 0.39 12.09 13.48
N ASN A 112 1.39 11.22 13.36
CA ASN A 112 2.48 11.12 14.32
C ASN A 112 3.58 12.16 14.04
N ASN A 113 3.82 13.06 14.99
CA ASN A 113 4.86 14.11 14.93
C ASN A 113 6.32 13.59 14.79
N GLY A 114 6.53 12.28 14.89
CA GLY A 114 7.81 11.67 14.60
C GLY A 114 8.07 11.42 13.11
N GLN A 115 7.09 11.54 12.21
CA GLN A 115 7.20 11.14 10.81
C GLN A 115 7.94 12.15 9.93
N CYS A 116 8.32 11.73 8.73
CA CYS A 116 8.99 12.60 7.76
C CYS A 116 7.97 13.51 7.04
N ASN A 117 8.45 14.64 6.54
CA ASN A 117 7.58 15.66 5.91
C ASN A 117 6.66 15.13 4.80
N PRO A 118 7.09 14.22 3.90
CA PRO A 118 6.18 13.71 2.88
C PRO A 118 4.96 13.00 3.49
N THR A 119 5.10 12.32 4.63
CA THR A 119 3.94 11.75 5.35
C THR A 119 2.95 12.84 5.74
N TYR A 120 3.42 13.94 6.34
CA TYR A 120 2.54 15.03 6.77
C TYR A 120 1.78 15.65 5.61
N PHE A 121 2.46 15.91 4.50
CA PHE A 121 1.80 16.46 3.33
C PHE A 121 0.80 15.48 2.73
N THR A 122 1.16 14.20 2.53
CA THR A 122 0.25 13.25 1.89
C THR A 122 -0.95 12.92 2.78
N VAL A 123 -0.74 12.61 4.06
CA VAL A 123 -1.84 12.27 4.97
C VAL A 123 -2.72 13.47 5.26
N GLY A 124 -2.10 14.62 5.47
CA GLY A 124 -2.82 15.85 5.76
C GLY A 124 -3.62 16.34 4.56
N ASN A 125 -3.15 16.10 3.33
CA ASN A 125 -3.89 16.38 2.11
C ASN A 125 -5.10 15.46 1.94
N LEU A 126 -4.95 14.17 2.25
CA LEU A 126 -6.08 13.25 2.30
C LEU A 126 -7.12 13.74 3.33
N VAL A 127 -6.71 14.05 4.56
CA VAL A 127 -7.62 14.55 5.60
C VAL A 127 -8.30 15.86 5.16
N GLU A 128 -7.53 16.82 4.61
CA GLU A 128 -8.08 18.07 4.09
C GLU A 128 -9.14 17.82 3.01
N TYR A 129 -8.86 16.91 2.08
CA TYR A 129 -9.80 16.55 1.01
C TYR A 129 -11.10 15.97 1.58
N LEU A 130 -11.02 15.05 2.54
CA LEU A 130 -12.21 14.45 3.16
C LEU A 130 -13.01 15.47 3.98
N GLN A 131 -12.35 16.35 4.74
CA GLN A 131 -13.01 17.45 5.45
C GLN A 131 -13.70 18.43 4.50
N ASN A 132 -13.12 18.67 3.32
CA ASN A 132 -13.74 19.50 2.29
C ASN A 132 -14.98 18.84 1.68
N LEU A 133 -15.00 17.50 1.52
CA LEU A 133 -16.20 16.76 1.12
C LEU A 133 -17.30 16.87 2.19
N GLU A 134 -16.93 16.77 3.46
CA GLU A 134 -17.85 16.93 4.58
C GLU A 134 -18.46 18.34 4.60
N ALA A 135 -17.62 19.37 4.44
CA ALA A 135 -18.06 20.77 4.35
C ALA A 135 -18.99 21.04 3.14
N LYS A 136 -18.92 20.23 2.09
CA LYS A 136 -19.82 20.28 0.92
C LYS A 136 -21.16 19.56 1.15
N GLY A 137 -21.38 18.99 2.33
CA GLY A 137 -22.64 18.40 2.76
C GLY A 137 -22.71 16.88 2.70
N LEU A 138 -21.62 16.18 2.39
CA LEU A 138 -21.58 14.72 2.54
C LEU A 138 -21.39 14.35 4.01
N THR A 139 -22.11 13.34 4.49
CA THR A 139 -21.85 12.77 5.81
C THR A 139 -20.53 11.98 5.79
N LYS A 140 -19.86 11.85 6.95
CA LYS A 140 -18.65 11.02 7.06
C LYS A 140 -18.87 9.58 6.60
N GLN A 141 -20.05 9.02 6.89
CA GLN A 141 -20.39 7.67 6.46
C GLN A 141 -20.45 7.55 4.93
N GLU A 142 -21.13 8.49 4.25
CA GLU A 142 -21.16 8.52 2.78
C GLU A 142 -19.77 8.65 2.17
N ILE A 143 -18.89 9.45 2.80
CA ILE A 143 -17.49 9.60 2.37
C ILE A 143 -16.75 8.26 2.50
N MET A 144 -16.82 7.60 3.66
CA MET A 144 -16.15 6.31 3.88
C MET A 144 -16.67 5.21 2.96
N ASP A 145 -17.96 5.25 2.58
CA ASP A 145 -18.60 4.27 1.69
C ASP A 145 -18.28 4.52 0.21
N ARG A 146 -18.15 5.78 -0.21
CA ARG A 146 -17.98 6.20 -1.60
C ARG A 146 -16.54 6.51 -2.01
N TYR A 147 -15.60 6.58 -1.07
CA TYR A 147 -14.21 6.89 -1.37
C TYR A 147 -13.28 5.87 -0.72
N VAL A 148 -12.16 5.61 -1.40
CA VAL A 148 -11.04 4.81 -0.89
C VAL A 148 -9.74 5.49 -1.27
N PHE A 149 -8.70 5.37 -0.45
CA PHE A 149 -7.39 5.91 -0.77
C PHE A 149 -6.45 4.79 -1.21
N PHE A 150 -5.90 4.90 -2.41
CA PHE A 150 -4.97 3.95 -2.99
C PHE A 150 -3.56 4.50 -2.94
N THR A 151 -2.62 3.72 -2.40
CA THR A 151 -1.22 4.10 -2.26
C THR A 151 -0.30 2.89 -2.38
N ALA A 152 0.95 3.12 -2.76
CA ALA A 152 1.98 2.10 -2.68
C ALA A 152 2.36 1.86 -1.21
N GLY A 153 2.66 0.59 -0.89
CA GLY A 153 3.33 0.16 0.32
C GLY A 153 4.69 -0.44 -0.05
N ALA A 154 5.69 -0.19 0.78
CA ALA A 154 7.05 -0.69 0.56
C ALA A 154 7.58 -1.41 1.81
N CYS A 155 8.50 -2.34 1.59
CA CYS A 155 9.31 -2.94 2.64
C CYS A 155 10.76 -2.52 2.41
N GLY A 156 11.13 -1.35 2.96
CA GLY A 156 12.45 -0.75 2.77
C GLY A 156 12.93 -0.05 4.04
N PRO A 157 14.20 0.38 4.08
CA PRO A 157 14.80 0.97 5.28
C PRO A 157 14.24 2.36 5.64
N CYS A 158 13.49 2.99 4.73
CA CYS A 158 12.84 4.25 5.00
C CYS A 158 11.49 4.05 5.71
N ARG A 159 10.93 5.15 6.23
CA ARG A 159 9.64 5.12 6.92
C ARG A 159 8.43 4.95 6.00
N PHE A 160 8.63 4.86 4.68
CA PHE A 160 7.54 4.69 3.73
C PHE A 160 6.73 3.41 3.99
N GLY A 161 7.37 2.33 4.46
CA GLY A 161 6.66 1.11 4.85
C GLY A 161 5.71 1.30 6.04
N MET A 162 5.86 2.37 6.81
CA MET A 162 4.96 2.72 7.92
C MET A 162 3.84 3.68 7.50
N TYR A 163 3.87 4.23 6.29
CA TYR A 163 2.91 5.28 5.88
C TYR A 163 1.48 4.79 5.96
N GLU A 164 1.21 3.52 5.68
CA GLU A 164 -0.12 2.95 5.83
C GLU A 164 -0.66 3.14 7.26
N ALA A 165 0.12 2.75 8.26
CA ALA A 165 -0.30 2.84 9.66
C ALA A 165 -0.53 4.31 10.05
N GLU A 166 0.28 5.21 9.52
CA GLU A 166 0.16 6.65 9.75
C GLU A 166 -1.08 7.24 9.07
N TYR A 167 -1.41 6.81 7.86
CA TYR A 167 -2.64 7.20 7.18
C TYR A 167 -3.86 6.80 7.99
N ARG A 168 -3.89 5.55 8.47
CA ARG A 168 -5.00 5.04 9.28
C ARG A 168 -5.11 5.74 10.63
N LEU A 169 -3.98 6.01 11.29
CA LEU A 169 -3.95 6.76 12.54
C LEU A 169 -4.57 8.14 12.36
N ALA A 170 -4.14 8.87 11.32
CA ALA A 170 -4.65 10.21 11.06
C ALA A 170 -6.13 10.21 10.65
N LEU A 171 -6.56 9.24 9.84
CA LEU A 171 -7.97 9.06 9.47
C LEU A 171 -8.83 8.79 10.71
N ARG A 172 -8.40 7.91 11.61
CA ARG A 172 -9.08 7.68 12.90
C ARG A 172 -9.14 8.96 13.73
N ASN A 173 -8.02 9.65 13.89
CA ASN A 173 -7.93 10.87 14.71
C ASN A 173 -8.79 12.03 14.14
N SER A 174 -9.03 12.06 12.83
CA SER A 174 -9.91 13.03 12.16
C SER A 174 -11.38 12.56 12.05
N GLY A 175 -11.71 11.39 12.61
CA GLY A 175 -13.07 10.84 12.66
C GLY A 175 -13.51 10.08 11.41
N PHE A 176 -12.57 9.64 10.57
CA PHE A 176 -12.76 8.78 9.40
C PHE A 176 -12.22 7.36 9.66
N GLU A 177 -12.46 6.79 10.84
CA GLU A 177 -11.84 5.53 11.30
C GLU A 177 -12.09 4.33 10.37
N SER A 178 -13.27 4.25 9.75
CA SER A 178 -13.62 3.16 8.81
C SER A 178 -13.20 3.43 7.36
N PHE A 179 -12.48 4.52 7.09
CA PHE A 179 -12.03 4.88 5.75
C PHE A 179 -10.99 3.89 5.25
N ARG A 180 -11.19 3.38 4.04
CA ARG A 180 -10.38 2.30 3.47
C ARG A 180 -9.14 2.86 2.80
N VAL A 181 -7.97 2.41 3.28
CA VAL A 181 -6.69 2.60 2.59
C VAL A 181 -6.31 1.29 1.90
N LEU A 182 -6.11 1.32 0.60
CA LEU A 182 -5.71 0.17 -0.21
C LEU A 182 -4.22 0.28 -0.51
N LEU A 183 -3.49 -0.77 -0.14
CA LEU A 183 -2.07 -0.86 -0.44
C LEU A 183 -1.81 -1.66 -1.72
N PHE A 184 -0.95 -1.11 -2.56
CA PHE A 184 -0.17 -1.92 -3.49
C PHE A 184 1.12 -2.38 -2.80
N GLN A 185 1.27 -3.67 -2.51
CA GLN A 185 2.49 -4.19 -1.89
C GLN A 185 3.48 -4.69 -2.94
N GLN A 186 4.73 -4.22 -2.87
CA GLN A 186 5.80 -4.66 -3.77
C GLN A 186 6.06 -6.18 -3.74
N SER A 187 5.81 -6.85 -2.61
CA SER A 187 6.08 -8.28 -2.40
C SER A 187 4.94 -9.22 -2.81
N GLY A 188 3.75 -8.72 -3.15
CA GLY A 188 2.58 -9.56 -3.43
C GLY A 188 2.50 -10.16 -4.84
N GLY A 189 3.51 -9.92 -5.70
CA GLY A 189 3.52 -10.39 -7.09
C GLY A 189 2.56 -9.63 -8.01
N LEU A 190 2.39 -10.12 -9.24
CA LEU A 190 1.60 -9.48 -10.31
C LEU A 190 0.09 -9.79 -10.28
N ASN A 191 -0.37 -10.63 -9.34
CA ASN A 191 -1.77 -11.02 -9.24
C ASN A 191 -2.20 -10.96 -7.77
N GLN A 192 -2.43 -9.74 -7.29
CA GLN A 192 -2.86 -9.45 -5.91
C GLN A 192 -4.39 -9.30 -5.81
N ALA A 193 -5.11 -9.59 -6.89
CA ALA A 193 -6.56 -9.53 -6.91
C ALA A 193 -7.13 -10.82 -6.33
N GLU A 194 -7.68 -10.76 -5.11
CA GLU A 194 -8.69 -11.73 -4.71
C GLU A 194 -9.89 -11.65 -5.68
N ALA A 195 -10.59 -12.75 -5.91
CA ALA A 195 -11.65 -12.82 -6.94
C ALA A 195 -12.74 -11.73 -6.78
N GLU A 196 -12.96 -11.26 -5.55
CA GLU A 196 -13.95 -10.25 -5.21
C GLU A 196 -13.36 -8.84 -4.97
N ALA A 197 -12.06 -8.64 -5.20
CA ALA A 197 -11.41 -7.36 -4.97
C ALA A 197 -11.93 -6.27 -5.93
N GLY A 198 -12.29 -5.12 -5.36
CA GLY A 198 -12.77 -3.95 -6.09
C GLY A 198 -11.70 -3.34 -6.98
N LEU A 199 -10.44 -3.41 -6.56
CA LEU A 199 -9.27 -3.02 -7.34
C LEU A 199 -8.58 -4.28 -7.87
N ALA A 200 -8.65 -4.49 -9.18
CA ALA A 200 -8.00 -5.61 -9.85
C ALA A 200 -6.54 -5.26 -10.14
N LEU A 201 -5.67 -5.62 -9.20
CA LEU A 201 -4.21 -5.50 -9.31
C LEU A 201 -3.64 -6.63 -10.18
N ASN A 202 -3.98 -6.59 -11.47
CA ASN A 202 -3.54 -7.54 -12.50
C ASN A 202 -2.44 -6.95 -13.37
N LEU A 203 -1.93 -7.73 -14.33
CA LEU A 203 -0.86 -7.30 -15.21
C LEU A 203 -1.19 -6.03 -16.02
N ASP A 204 -2.44 -5.90 -16.49
CA ASP A 204 -2.88 -4.71 -17.21
C ASP A 204 -2.82 -3.45 -16.34
N PHE A 205 -3.27 -3.55 -15.08
CA PHE A 205 -3.12 -2.47 -14.11
C PHE A 205 -1.65 -2.08 -13.96
N PHE A 206 -0.76 -3.05 -13.73
CA PHE A 206 0.65 -2.79 -13.50
C PHE A 206 1.35 -2.17 -14.71
N LEU A 207 1.11 -2.68 -15.91
CA LEU A 207 1.71 -2.13 -17.12
C LEU A 207 1.19 -0.72 -17.41
N ASN A 208 -0.07 -0.40 -17.10
CA ASN A 208 -0.59 0.94 -17.28
C ASN A 208 0.03 1.94 -16.30
N ILE A 209 0.11 1.60 -15.01
CA ILE A 209 0.76 2.46 -14.00
C ILE A 209 2.27 2.62 -14.30
N LEU A 210 2.98 1.54 -14.64
CA LEU A 210 4.40 1.60 -14.99
C LEU A 210 4.65 2.47 -16.22
N ASN A 211 3.81 2.38 -17.26
CA ASN A 211 3.90 3.26 -18.42
C ASN A 211 3.63 4.71 -18.04
N ALA A 212 2.60 4.98 -17.23
CA ALA A 212 2.31 6.33 -16.74
C ALA A 212 3.51 6.93 -16.00
N MET A 213 4.18 6.13 -15.16
CA MET A 213 5.37 6.56 -14.44
C MET A 213 6.52 6.90 -15.38
N ASN A 214 6.91 5.98 -16.26
CA ASN A 214 8.02 6.20 -17.19
C ASN A 214 7.78 7.39 -18.14
N ILE A 215 6.55 7.54 -18.66
CA ILE A 215 6.19 8.69 -19.51
C ILE A 215 6.26 9.98 -18.69
N GLY A 216 5.77 9.96 -17.45
CA GLY A 216 5.84 11.09 -16.53
C GLY A 216 7.27 11.56 -16.30
N ASP A 217 8.20 10.64 -16.03
CA ASP A 217 9.62 10.93 -15.85
C ASP A 217 10.25 11.51 -17.13
N ILE A 218 10.04 10.87 -18.29
CA ILE A 218 10.59 11.34 -19.57
C ILE A 218 10.12 12.77 -19.90
N ILE A 219 8.83 13.03 -19.80
CA ILE A 219 8.27 14.35 -20.12
C ILE A 219 8.75 15.40 -19.12
N ASN A 220 8.87 15.02 -17.85
CA ASN A 220 9.41 15.91 -16.82
C ASN A 220 10.87 16.30 -17.11
N ASP A 221 11.70 15.34 -17.50
CA ASP A 221 13.10 15.58 -17.85
C ASP A 221 13.23 16.48 -19.09
N VAL A 222 12.46 16.22 -20.14
CA VAL A 222 12.44 17.05 -21.35
C VAL A 222 12.04 18.48 -21.03
N ALA A 223 10.99 18.68 -20.22
CA ALA A 223 10.56 20.01 -19.80
C ALA A 223 11.66 20.75 -19.00
N TYR A 224 12.37 20.06 -18.10
CA TYR A 224 13.48 20.67 -17.38
C TYR A 224 14.69 21.01 -18.24
N GLN A 225 14.94 20.24 -19.31
CA GLN A 225 16.01 20.56 -20.25
C GLN A 225 15.68 21.78 -21.12
N ILE A 226 14.41 21.98 -21.46
CA ILE A 226 13.98 23.08 -22.33
C ILE A 226 13.76 24.38 -21.56
N ARG A 227 13.16 24.32 -20.36
CA ARG A 227 12.73 25.51 -19.59
C ARG A 227 13.81 26.60 -19.43
N PRO A 228 15.10 26.29 -19.17
CA PRO A 228 16.14 27.33 -19.05
C PRO A 228 16.47 28.06 -20.36
N PHE A 229 16.12 27.48 -21.51
CA PHE A 229 16.40 28.03 -22.84
C PHE A 229 15.15 28.58 -23.52
N GLU A 230 14.02 28.67 -22.80
CA GLU A 230 12.79 29.19 -23.38
C GLU A 230 12.94 30.66 -23.76
N ILE A 231 12.53 31.00 -24.99
CA ILE A 231 12.63 32.37 -25.51
C ILE A 231 11.44 33.21 -25.00
N THR A 232 10.26 32.59 -24.99
CA THR A 232 9.03 33.21 -24.46
C THR A 232 8.77 32.64 -23.06
N PRO A 233 8.82 33.46 -21.99
CA PRO A 233 8.60 32.99 -20.63
C PRO A 233 7.28 32.23 -20.48
N GLY A 234 7.33 31.05 -19.85
CA GLY A 234 6.17 30.20 -19.61
C GLY A 234 5.71 29.35 -20.81
N GLN A 235 6.33 29.50 -21.99
CA GLN A 235 5.97 28.70 -23.17
C GLN A 235 6.23 27.20 -22.94
N THR A 236 7.28 26.86 -22.20
CA THR A 236 7.58 25.46 -21.89
C THR A 236 6.46 24.83 -21.07
N ASP A 237 5.94 25.55 -20.08
CA ASP A 237 4.86 25.05 -19.21
C ASP A 237 3.54 24.94 -19.97
N GLN A 238 3.24 25.89 -20.88
CA GLN A 238 2.07 25.79 -21.76
C GLN A 238 2.12 24.54 -22.64
N VAL A 239 3.23 24.31 -23.35
CA VAL A 239 3.37 23.14 -24.24
C VAL A 239 3.41 21.84 -23.43
N LEU A 240 3.98 21.87 -22.22
CA LEU A 240 3.94 20.74 -21.30
C LEU A 240 2.49 20.38 -20.93
N ASP A 241 1.66 21.34 -20.56
CA ASP A 241 0.25 21.09 -20.23
C ASP A 241 -0.51 20.47 -21.42
N GLU A 242 -0.32 21.01 -22.63
CA GLU A 242 -0.92 20.47 -23.86
C GLU A 242 -0.47 19.02 -24.14
N CYS A 243 0.82 18.74 -23.99
CA CYS A 243 1.37 17.38 -24.13
C CYS A 243 0.78 16.43 -23.08
N MET A 244 0.62 16.90 -21.84
CA MET A 244 0.07 16.08 -20.76
C MET A 244 -1.43 15.80 -20.93
N ASP A 245 -2.19 16.73 -21.50
CA ASP A 245 -3.59 16.51 -21.90
C ASP A 245 -3.70 15.45 -23.00
N LEU A 246 -2.85 15.54 -24.03
CA LEU A 246 -2.79 14.54 -25.08
C LEU A 246 -2.43 13.16 -24.52
N LEU A 247 -1.39 13.08 -23.70
CA LEU A 247 -0.92 11.82 -23.13
C LEU A 247 -1.91 11.22 -22.13
N HIS A 248 -2.63 12.04 -21.35
CA HIS A 248 -3.74 11.59 -20.53
C HIS A 248 -4.79 10.87 -21.37
N GLU A 249 -5.21 11.49 -22.48
CA GLU A 249 -6.22 10.88 -23.36
C GLU A 249 -5.71 9.60 -24.03
N VAL A 250 -4.41 9.54 -24.35
CA VAL A 250 -3.76 8.31 -24.82
C VAL A 250 -3.84 7.23 -23.76
N MET A 251 -3.48 7.51 -22.51
CA MET A 251 -3.57 6.55 -21.40
C MET A 251 -5.01 6.09 -21.15
N ARG A 252 -5.98 7.01 -21.25
CA ARG A 252 -7.41 6.73 -21.08
C ARG A 252 -8.01 5.87 -22.17
N ARG A 253 -7.64 6.10 -23.43
CA ARG A 253 -8.14 5.34 -24.59
C ARG A 253 -7.39 4.03 -24.81
N LYS A 254 -6.17 3.90 -24.28
CA LYS A 254 -5.32 2.73 -24.50
C LYS A 254 -6.07 1.50 -23.99
N ARG A 255 -6.43 0.63 -24.94
CA ARG A 255 -6.97 -0.67 -24.58
C ARG A 255 -5.87 -1.44 -23.83
N PRO A 256 -6.21 -2.12 -22.73
CA PRO A 256 -5.26 -2.97 -22.02
C PRO A 256 -4.54 -3.88 -23.03
N TRP A 257 -3.26 -4.17 -22.80
CA TRP A 257 -2.57 -5.17 -23.60
C TRP A 257 -3.17 -6.52 -23.21
N SER A 258 -4.29 -6.88 -23.83
CA SER A 258 -4.90 -8.18 -23.63
C SER A 258 -3.89 -9.21 -24.13
N LEU A 259 -3.06 -9.72 -23.21
CA LEU A 259 -2.29 -10.92 -23.46
C LEU A 259 -3.23 -12.09 -23.73
N GLU A 260 -4.53 -11.97 -23.44
CA GLU A 260 -5.59 -12.90 -23.87
C GLU A 260 -5.74 -13.02 -25.41
N GLY A 261 -4.97 -12.28 -26.21
CA GLY A 261 -4.73 -12.57 -27.62
C GLY A 261 -3.75 -13.73 -27.87
N LYS A 262 -3.36 -13.93 -29.13
CA LYS A 262 -2.48 -15.05 -29.60
C LYS A 262 -1.19 -15.26 -28.77
N TRP A 263 -0.71 -14.24 -28.07
CA TRP A 263 0.49 -14.26 -27.23
C TRP A 263 0.29 -14.86 -25.84
N GLY A 264 -0.91 -14.83 -25.24
CA GLY A 264 -1.18 -15.47 -23.94
C GLY A 264 -1.34 -16.98 -24.04
N SER A 265 -1.83 -17.47 -25.19
CA SER A 265 -1.76 -18.90 -25.54
C SER A 265 -0.31 -19.38 -25.68
N TRP A 266 0.59 -18.50 -26.13
CA TRP A 266 2.02 -18.81 -26.28
C TRP A 266 2.76 -18.75 -24.93
N LEU A 267 2.50 -17.74 -24.10
CA LEU A 267 3.08 -17.60 -22.75
C LEU A 267 2.59 -18.69 -21.79
N ASN A 268 1.33 -19.13 -21.86
CA ASN A 268 0.85 -20.28 -21.09
C ASN A 268 1.46 -21.62 -21.55
N LYS A 269 2.03 -21.69 -22.76
CA LYS A 269 2.75 -22.88 -23.26
C LYS A 269 4.23 -22.89 -22.85
N THR A 270 4.82 -21.73 -22.58
CA THR A 270 6.18 -21.63 -22.05
C THR A 270 6.12 -21.62 -20.53
N LYS A 271 6.61 -22.70 -19.90
CA LYS A 271 6.72 -22.86 -18.43
C LYS A 271 7.55 -21.75 -17.77
N PHE A 272 6.98 -20.56 -17.61
CA PHE A 272 7.38 -19.53 -16.66
C PHE A 272 6.22 -19.26 -15.71
N ALA A 273 5.69 -20.33 -15.14
CA ALA A 273 4.83 -20.30 -13.97
C ALA A 273 5.57 -21.06 -12.86
N GLY A 274 6.07 -20.32 -11.86
CA GLY A 274 6.47 -20.85 -10.56
C GLY A 274 7.93 -21.26 -10.41
N THR A 275 8.75 -20.32 -9.97
CA THR A 275 9.46 -20.40 -8.67
C THR A 275 9.36 -19.06 -7.98
#